data_AF-A0A942W447-F1
#
_entry.id   AF-A0A942W447-F1
#
_cell.length_a   1.000
_cell.length_b   1.000
_cell.length_c   1.000
_cell.angle_alpha   90.00
_cell.angle_beta   90.00
_cell.angle_gamma   90.00
#
_symmetry.space_group_name_H-M   'P 1'
#
loop_
_entity.id
_entity.type
_entity.pdbx_description
1 polymer ?
#
loop_
_entity_poly.entity_id
_entity_poly.type
_entity_poly.pdbx_seq_one_letter_code
_entity_poly.pdbx_strand_id
1 'polypeptide(L)'
;MYIIGLFRRTALWAMLLTILGSISMRSPDMLYMLVILGGAYLLFVLIHLLACKISKSSRSAGESYVSALGYDLAAPFSEIGTFIAVITKKWIIHDDSKFHNFIDGFQVVIGGIWAIIVWGIAIFFIINML
;
A
#
# COMPACT_ATOMS: atom_id res chain seq x y z
N MET A 1 2.52 9.62 -10.30
CA MET A 1 3.18 8.80 -9.26
C MET A 1 2.20 7.98 -8.43
N TYR A 2 0.95 8.40 -8.21
CA TYR A 2 -0.01 7.69 -7.37
C TYR A 2 -0.28 6.23 -7.81
N ILE A 3 -0.56 5.99 -9.10
CA ILE A 3 -0.83 4.65 -9.63
C ILE A 3 0.36 3.70 -9.43
N ILE A 4 1.57 4.16 -9.73
CA ILE A 4 2.80 3.39 -9.52
C ILE A 4 2.99 3.08 -8.03
N GLY A 5 2.70 4.05 -7.15
CA GLY A 5 2.71 3.85 -5.70
C GLY A 5 1.70 2.79 -5.25
N LEU A 6 0.47 2.81 -5.79
CA LEU A 6 -0.57 1.82 -5.50
C LEU A 6 -0.14 0.40 -5.91
N PHE A 7 0.42 0.23 -7.11
CA PHE A 7 0.93 -1.07 -7.54
C PHE A 7 2.09 -1.56 -6.69
N ARG A 8 3.02 -0.66 -6.35
CA ARG A 8 4.18 -0.97 -5.52
C ARG A 8 3.76 -1.43 -4.11
N ARG A 9 2.91 -0.66 -3.41
CA ARG A 9 2.38 -1.05 -2.10
C ARG A 9 1.55 -2.34 -2.16
N THR A 10 0.76 -2.54 -3.22
CA THR A 10 -0.02 -3.78 -3.39
C THR A 10 0.88 -4.99 -3.56
N ALA A 11 1.93 -4.89 -4.40
CA ALA A 11 2.89 -5.97 -4.56
C ALA A 11 3.62 -6.30 -3.25
N LEU A 12 4.03 -5.27 -2.49
CA LEU A 12 4.67 -5.44 -1.18
C LEU A 12 3.75 -6.17 -0.19
N TRP A 13 2.53 -5.68 -0.02
CA TRP A 13 1.58 -6.27 0.93
C TRP A 13 1.11 -7.65 0.51
N ALA A 14 0.97 -7.91 -0.79
CA ALA A 14 0.70 -9.25 -1.30
C ALA A 14 1.84 -10.22 -0.97
N MET A 15 3.12 -9.80 -1.07
CA MET A 15 4.25 -10.63 -0.63
C MET A 15 4.16 -10.94 0.86
N LEU A 16 3.96 -9.92 1.69
CA LEU A 16 3.88 -10.10 3.15
C LEU A 16 2.74 -11.03 3.55
N LEU A 17 1.57 -10.87 2.95
CA LEU A 17 0.40 -11.72 3.19
C LEU A 17 0.61 -13.13 2.63
N THR A 18 1.34 -13.30 1.52
CA THR A 18 1.69 -14.63 0.99
C THR A 18 2.66 -15.34 1.93
N ILE A 19 3.66 -14.63 2.48
CA ILE A 19 4.56 -15.19 3.50
C ILE A 19 3.74 -15.62 4.73
N LEU A 20 2.89 -14.73 5.25
CA LEU A 20 2.03 -15.01 6.39
C LEU A 20 1.11 -16.21 6.14
N GLY A 21 0.47 -16.26 4.96
CA GLY A 21 -0.40 -17.35 4.54
C GLY A 21 0.35 -18.67 4.35
N SER A 22 1.57 -18.64 3.83
CA SER A 22 2.40 -19.85 3.68
C SER A 22 2.75 -20.48 5.04
N ILE A 23 2.97 -19.65 6.07
CA ILE A 23 3.19 -20.09 7.46
C ILE A 23 1.91 -20.69 8.04
N SER A 24 0.78 -20.00 7.87
CA SER A 24 -0.53 -20.43 8.38
C SER A 24 -1.04 -21.73 7.74
N MET A 25 -0.94 -21.84 6.41
CA MET A 25 -1.55 -22.92 5.64
C MET A 25 -0.58 -24.06 5.28
N ARG A 26 0.71 -23.96 5.61
CA ARG A 26 1.76 -24.97 5.31
C ARG A 26 1.80 -25.39 3.82
N SER A 27 1.47 -24.49 2.90
CA SER A 27 1.46 -24.75 1.46
C SER A 27 2.71 -24.16 0.79
N PRO A 28 3.78 -24.94 0.57
CA PRO A 28 5.03 -24.45 -0.01
C PRO A 28 4.88 -24.00 -1.47
N ASP A 29 3.79 -24.39 -2.15
CA ASP A 29 3.47 -23.94 -3.51
C ASP A 29 3.30 -22.41 -3.61
N MET A 30 3.06 -21.73 -2.48
CA MET A 30 3.03 -20.27 -2.38
C MET A 30 4.40 -19.60 -2.61
N LEU A 31 5.51 -20.36 -2.64
CA LEU A 31 6.84 -19.82 -2.93
C LEU A 31 6.95 -19.27 -4.36
N TYR A 32 6.26 -19.88 -5.34
CA TYR A 32 6.21 -19.36 -6.71
C TYR A 32 5.53 -18.00 -6.79
N MET A 33 4.46 -17.81 -6.02
CA MET A 33 3.78 -16.51 -5.92
C MET A 33 4.71 -15.45 -5.31
N LEU A 34 5.53 -15.81 -4.32
CA LEU A 34 6.49 -14.89 -3.73
C LEU A 34 7.51 -14.36 -4.74
N VAL A 35 8.00 -15.23 -5.65
CA VAL A 35 8.93 -14.83 -6.72
C VAL A 35 8.27 -13.85 -7.69
N ILE A 36 7.03 -14.13 -8.10
CA ILE A 36 6.28 -13.26 -9.02
C ILE A 36 6.00 -11.90 -8.39
N LEU A 37 5.52 -11.88 -7.15
CA LEU A 37 5.21 -10.65 -6.42
C LEU A 37 6.48 -9.85 -6.08
N GLY A 38 7.58 -10.53 -5.76
CA GLY A 38 8.90 -9.91 -5.56
C GLY A 38 9.45 -9.28 -6.83
N GLY A 39 9.36 -9.99 -7.96
CA GLY A 39 9.72 -9.44 -9.27
C GLY A 39 8.89 -8.21 -9.63
N ALA A 40 7.57 -8.26 -9.40
CA ALA A 40 6.68 -7.13 -9.63
C ALA A 40 7.02 -5.92 -8.74
N TYR A 41 7.26 -6.13 -7.44
CA TYR A 41 7.66 -5.07 -6.53
C TYR A 41 8.98 -4.41 -6.96
N LEU A 42 10.01 -5.21 -7.28
CA LEU A 42 11.28 -4.71 -7.76
C LEU A 42 11.13 -3.89 -9.05
N LEU A 43 10.30 -4.36 -9.99
CA LEU A 43 10.01 -3.61 -11.21
C LEU A 43 9.38 -2.25 -10.91
N PHE A 44 8.36 -2.18 -10.05
CA PHE A 44 7.72 -0.91 -9.69
C PHE A 44 8.64 0.02 -8.91
N VAL A 45 9.50 -0.52 -8.04
CA VAL A 45 10.55 0.24 -7.36
C VAL A 45 11.51 0.85 -8.37
N LEU A 46 12.00 0.07 -9.33
CA LEU A 46 12.92 0.57 -10.36
C LEU A 46 12.29 1.69 -11.18
N ILE A 47 11.03 1.51 -11.62
CA ILE A 47 10.27 2.55 -12.32
C ILE A 47 10.15 3.82 -11.45
N HIS A 48 9.87 3.66 -10.15
CA HIS A 48 9.78 4.80 -9.23
C HIS A 48 11.11 5.53 -9.06
N LEU A 49 12.22 4.80 -8.90
CA LEU A 49 13.55 5.37 -8.78
C LEU A 49 13.96 6.12 -10.05
N LEU A 50 13.66 5.55 -11.23
CA LEU A 50 13.89 6.20 -12.51
C LEU A 50 13.07 7.49 -12.62
N ALA A 51 11.79 7.47 -12.26
CA ALA A 51 10.95 8.65 -12.25
C ALA A 51 11.47 9.74 -11.31
N CYS A 52 11.90 9.39 -10.09
CA CYS A 52 12.50 10.31 -9.12
C CYS A 52 13.83 10.91 -9.61
N LYS A 53 14.64 10.11 -10.31
CA LYS A 53 15.90 10.58 -10.88
C LYS A 53 15.68 11.52 -12.06
N ILE A 54 14.71 11.22 -12.94
CA ILE A 54 14.29 12.10 -14.05
C ILE A 54 13.72 13.41 -13.52
N SER A 55 12.97 13.37 -12.41
CA SER A 55 12.44 14.58 -11.75
C SER A 55 13.49 15.40 -10.99
N LYS A 56 14.79 15.18 -11.26
CA LYS A 56 15.94 15.88 -10.63
C LYS A 56 15.92 15.83 -9.10
N SER A 57 15.47 14.73 -8.51
CA SER A 57 15.60 14.56 -7.06
C SER A 57 17.08 14.54 -6.67
N SER A 58 17.46 15.34 -5.68
CA SER A 58 18.82 15.35 -5.10
C SER A 58 19.09 14.15 -4.20
N ARG A 59 18.07 13.34 -3.89
CA ARG A 59 18.19 12.17 -3.02
C ARG A 59 18.96 11.05 -3.72
N SER A 60 19.76 10.33 -2.94
CA SER A 60 20.41 9.13 -3.45
C SER A 60 19.37 8.07 -3.83
N ALA A 61 19.74 7.14 -4.71
CA ALA A 61 18.85 6.03 -5.09
C ALA A 61 18.48 5.16 -3.88
N GLY A 62 19.43 4.98 -2.94
CA GLY A 62 19.20 4.25 -1.69
C GLY A 62 18.20 4.96 -0.76
N GLU A 63 18.34 6.27 -0.57
CA GLU A 63 17.39 7.07 0.22
C GLU A 63 15.98 7.02 -0.37
N SER A 64 15.89 7.11 -1.70
CA SER A 64 14.61 7.04 -2.41
C SER A 64 13.96 5.66 -2.27
N TYR A 65 14.77 4.59 -2.29
CA TYR A 65 14.30 3.23 -2.05
C TYR A 65 13.80 3.03 -0.62
N VAL A 66 14.60 3.41 0.39
CA VAL A 66 14.22 3.26 1.80
C VAL A 66 12.98 4.10 2.13
N SER A 67 12.90 5.32 1.61
CA SER A 67 11.72 6.17 1.75
C SER A 67 10.49 5.56 1.09
N ALA A 68 10.64 4.97 -0.09
CA ALA A 68 9.57 4.28 -0.80
C ALA A 68 9.07 3.06 -0.03
N LEU A 69 9.99 2.21 0.43
CA LEU A 69 9.68 1.02 1.22
C LEU A 69 8.97 1.39 2.54
N GLY A 70 9.47 2.40 3.25
CA GLY A 70 8.84 2.88 4.48
C GLY A 70 7.42 3.40 4.23
N TYR A 71 7.21 4.14 3.15
CA TYR A 71 5.87 4.61 2.76
C TYR A 71 4.94 3.44 2.42
N ASP A 72 5.41 2.45 1.66
CA ASP A 72 4.60 1.31 1.27
C ASP A 72 4.20 0.44 2.47
N LEU A 73 5.10 0.26 3.44
CA LEU A 73 4.82 -0.42 4.70
C LEU A 73 3.81 0.37 5.56
N ALA A 74 3.91 1.69 5.60
CA ALA A 74 2.97 2.53 6.36
C ALA A 74 1.64 2.76 5.65
N ALA A 75 1.52 2.43 4.36
CA ALA A 75 0.37 2.75 3.54
C ALA A 75 -0.99 2.27 4.12
N PRO A 76 -1.18 1.00 4.53
CA PRO A 76 -2.49 0.58 5.03
C PRO A 76 -2.88 1.23 6.36
N PHE A 77 -1.92 1.70 7.16
CA PHE A 77 -2.19 2.44 8.40
C PHE A 77 -2.54 3.91 8.12
N SER A 78 -1.78 4.54 7.24
CA SER A 78 -2.01 5.95 6.89
C SER A 78 -3.27 6.14 6.05
N GLU A 79 -3.55 5.24 5.10
CA GLU A 79 -4.72 5.30 4.23
C GLU A 79 -6.02 5.04 4.99
N ILE A 80 -6.04 4.07 5.93
CA ILE A 80 -7.22 3.84 6.77
C ILE A 80 -7.48 5.00 7.72
N GLY A 81 -6.43 5.59 8.31
CA GLY A 81 -6.55 6.77 9.18
C GLY A 81 -7.06 7.99 8.42
N THR A 82 -6.56 8.22 7.21
CA THR A 82 -7.02 9.32 6.35
C THR A 82 -8.46 9.12 5.91
N PHE A 83 -8.84 7.88 5.57
CA PHE A 83 -10.22 7.53 5.21
C PHE A 83 -11.19 7.77 6.37
N ILE A 84 -10.86 7.31 7.57
CA ILE A 84 -11.67 7.55 8.78
C ILE A 84 -11.76 9.04 9.09
N ALA A 85 -10.64 9.78 9.02
CA ALA A 85 -10.62 11.22 9.27
C ALA A 85 -11.55 11.97 8.30
N VAL A 86 -11.55 11.57 7.02
CA VAL A 86 -12.42 12.16 6.00
C VAL A 86 -13.89 11.83 6.23
N ILE A 87 -14.21 10.58 6.60
CA ILE A 87 -15.58 10.18 6.96
C ILE A 87 -16.04 10.96 8.21
N THR A 88 -15.23 11.01 9.26
CA THR A 88 -15.52 11.75 10.49
C THR A 88 -15.76 13.22 10.21
N LYS A 89 -14.90 13.86 9.41
CA LYS A 89 -15.05 15.27 9.06
C LYS A 89 -16.37 15.53 8.32
N LYS A 90 -16.72 14.66 7.37
CA LYS A 90 -17.93 14.81 6.55
C LYS A 90 -19.22 14.48 7.31
N TRP A 91 -19.23 13.40 8.08
CA TRP A 91 -20.45 12.86 8.69
C TRP A 91 -20.66 13.27 10.14
N ILE A 92 -19.58 13.52 10.90
CA ILE A 92 -19.66 13.90 12.32
C ILE A 92 -19.60 15.42 12.46
N ILE A 93 -18.60 16.05 11.85
CA ILE A 93 -18.36 17.51 12.00
C ILE A 93 -19.27 18.33 11.06
N HIS A 94 -19.91 17.69 10.07
CA HIS A 94 -20.71 18.37 9.03
C HIS A 94 -19.93 19.50 8.34
N ASP A 95 -18.62 19.33 8.21
CA ASP A 95 -17.78 20.30 7.52
C ASP A 95 -17.87 20.03 6.01
N ASP A 96 -18.71 20.82 5.35
CA ASP A 96 -18.91 20.83 3.89
C ASP A 96 -17.79 21.57 3.14
N SER A 97 -16.67 21.92 3.79
CA SER A 97 -15.49 22.42 3.08
C SER A 97 -15.06 21.40 2.04
N LYS A 98 -15.37 21.74 0.79
CA LYS A 98 -15.12 20.92 -0.39
C LYS A 98 -13.70 20.38 -0.33
N PHE A 99 -13.56 19.06 -0.54
CA PHE A 99 -12.35 18.55 -1.16
C PHE A 99 -12.02 19.47 -2.34
N HIS A 100 -10.86 20.13 -2.28
CA HIS A 100 -10.47 21.09 -3.31
C HIS A 100 -10.38 20.43 -4.70
N ASN A 101 -10.25 19.09 -4.76
CA ASN A 101 -10.20 18.31 -5.98
C ASN A 101 -10.89 16.95 -5.83
N PHE A 102 -11.76 16.58 -6.78
CA PHE A 102 -12.45 15.28 -6.81
C PHE A 102 -11.46 14.10 -6.82
N ILE A 103 -10.31 14.30 -7.46
CA ILE A 103 -9.24 13.30 -7.56
C ILE A 103 -8.69 12.94 -6.17
N ASP A 104 -8.51 13.93 -5.29
CA ASP A 104 -7.97 13.69 -3.94
C ASP A 104 -8.96 12.88 -3.10
N GLY A 105 -10.26 13.21 -3.20
CA GLY A 105 -11.33 12.45 -2.53
C GLY A 105 -11.41 11.01 -3.03
N PHE A 106 -11.31 10.81 -4.35
CA PHE A 106 -11.29 9.47 -4.95
C PHE A 106 -10.08 8.65 -4.51
N GLN A 107 -8.91 9.27 -4.44
CA GLN A 107 -7.68 8.66 -3.95
C GLN A 107 -7.79 8.23 -2.48
N VAL A 108 -8.43 9.02 -1.62
CA VAL A 108 -8.69 8.64 -0.22
C VAL A 108 -9.65 7.47 -0.13
N VAL A 109 -10.72 7.45 -0.92
CA VAL A 109 -11.71 6.36 -0.91
C VAL A 109 -11.09 5.05 -1.41
N ILE A 110 -10.37 5.08 -2.53
CA ILE A 110 -9.68 3.89 -3.05
C ILE A 110 -8.66 3.38 -2.04
N GLY A 111 -7.86 4.27 -1.45
CA GLY A 111 -6.86 3.90 -0.45
C GLY A 111 -7.51 3.29 0.79
N GLY A 112 -8.61 3.85 1.27
CA GLY A 112 -9.38 3.32 2.38
C GLY A 112 -9.93 1.91 2.11
N ILE A 113 -10.56 1.69 0.96
CA ILE A 113 -11.08 0.37 0.56
C ILE A 113 -9.93 -0.64 0.46
N TRP A 114 -8.83 -0.26 -0.20
CA TRP A 114 -7.65 -1.10 -0.32
C TRP A 114 -7.06 -1.48 1.05
N ALA A 115 -6.95 -0.53 1.98
CA ALA A 115 -6.44 -0.76 3.32
C ALA A 115 -7.35 -1.72 4.12
N ILE A 116 -8.68 -1.57 4.01
CA ILE A 116 -9.65 -2.48 4.64
C ILE A 116 -9.46 -3.91 4.13
N ILE A 117 -9.27 -4.10 2.82
CA ILE A 117 -9.02 -5.43 2.23
C ILE A 117 -7.73 -6.04 2.79
N VAL A 118 -6.63 -5.27 2.81
CA VAL A 118 -5.33 -5.74 3.36
C VAL A 118 -5.48 -6.16 4.81
N TRP A 119 -6.15 -5.36 5.64
CA TRP A 119 -6.40 -5.69 7.04
C TRP A 119 -7.33 -6.89 7.22
N GLY A 120 -8.38 -7.01 6.42
CA GLY A 120 -9.30 -8.14 6.47
C GLY A 120 -8.58 -9.47 6.20
N ILE A 121 -7.70 -9.50 5.19
CA ILE A 121 -6.89 -10.68 4.88
C ILE A 121 -5.87 -10.95 5.99
N ALA A 122 -5.20 -9.93 6.52
CA ALA A 122 -4.25 -10.09 7.62
C ALA A 122 -4.92 -10.70 8.87
N ILE A 123 -6.09 -10.17 9.26
CA ILE A 123 -6.87 -10.66 10.41
C ILE A 123 -7.30 -12.11 10.18
N PHE A 124 -7.78 -12.45 8.96
CA PHE A 124 -8.16 -13.82 8.62
C PHE A 124 -6.99 -14.79 8.86
N PHE A 125 -5.78 -14.47 8.40
CA PHE A 125 -4.62 -15.33 8.65
C PHE A 125 -4.24 -15.41 10.13
N ILE A 126 -4.29 -14.30 10.87
CA ILE A 126 -4.00 -14.30 12.31
C ILE A 126 -4.97 -15.20 13.06
N ILE A 127 -6.27 -15.12 12.78
CA ILE A 127 -7.30 -15.96 13.42
C ILE A 127 -7.08 -17.44 13.11
N ASN A 128 -6.74 -17.79 11.87
CA ASN A 128 -6.50 -19.19 11.48
C ASN A 128 -5.14 -19.74 11.94
N MET A 129 -4.27 -18.91 12.53
CA MET A 129 -3.02 -19.35 13.14
C MET A 129 -3.13 -19.64 14.65
N LEU A 130 -4.20 -19.14 15.30
CA LEU A 130 -4.53 -19.39 16.72
C LEU A 130 -5.31 -20.70 16.89
#